data_AF-A0A6L3XK45-F1
#
_entry.id   AF-A0A6L3XK45-F1
#
_cell.length_a   1.000
_cell.length_b   1.000
_cell.length_c   1.000
_cell.angle_alpha   90.00
_cell.angle_beta   90.00
_cell.angle_gamma   90.00
#
_symmetry.space_group_name_H-M   'P 1'
#
loop_
_entity.id
_entity.type
_entity.pdbx_description
1 polymer ?
#
loop_
_entity_poly.entity_id
_entity_poly.type
_entity_poly.pdbx_seq_one_letter_code
_entity_poly.pdbx_strand_id
1 'polypeptide(L)'
;MYGLGLDGYDPDSQHDAAVAFRIRVVAQEQYIPLHQHRKGQLIMAPGGAITCEVENAMLMVPPQYAVWIPGQTPHSNKATPGAQLCLLFIEPGALELPTRTCTLKISPLVRELVLALADRSREELPLPATGRLVDVLFDELPLQPQEHLQLPVSPHPKIRLM
;
A
#
# COMPACT_ATOMS: atom_id res chain seq x y z
N MET A 1 -20.68 7.40 2.22
CA MET A 1 -19.83 6.19 2.05
C MET A 1 -18.40 6.67 2.09
N TYR A 2 -17.81 6.77 3.29
CA TYR A 2 -16.49 7.39 3.46
C TYR A 2 -15.41 6.30 3.35
N GLY A 3 -15.19 5.80 2.13
CA GLY A 3 -13.99 4.99 1.80
C GLY A 3 -12.73 5.85 1.94
N LEU A 4 -11.52 5.25 1.94
CA LEU A 4 -10.19 5.81 2.33
C LEU A 4 -9.71 7.14 1.70
N GLY A 5 -10.58 8.06 1.29
CA GLY A 5 -10.15 9.34 0.71
C GLY A 5 -9.35 9.14 -0.57
N LEU A 6 -9.67 8.07 -1.31
CA LEU A 6 -9.18 7.91 -2.67
C LEU A 6 -9.91 8.86 -3.64
N ASP A 7 -10.90 9.63 -3.20
CA ASP A 7 -11.70 10.56 -4.03
C ASP A 7 -12.24 9.92 -5.33
N GLY A 8 -12.59 8.63 -5.25
CA GLY A 8 -13.07 7.86 -6.42
C GLY A 8 -11.95 7.39 -7.36
N TYR A 9 -10.69 7.50 -6.95
CA TYR A 9 -9.56 6.92 -7.68
C TYR A 9 -9.70 5.40 -7.77
N ASP A 10 -9.81 4.94 -9.01
CA ASP A 10 -9.77 3.54 -9.39
C ASP A 10 -8.31 3.19 -9.76
N PRO A 11 -7.62 2.33 -8.96
CA PRO A 11 -6.26 1.91 -9.24
C PRO A 11 -6.07 1.32 -10.65
N ASP A 12 -7.11 0.70 -11.21
CA ASP A 12 -7.05 -0.02 -12.47
C ASP A 12 -7.39 0.87 -13.68
N SER A 13 -7.79 2.12 -13.46
CA SER A 13 -8.16 3.05 -14.54
C SER A 13 -6.98 3.53 -15.40
N GLN A 14 -5.75 3.42 -14.90
CA GLN A 14 -4.52 3.88 -15.57
C GLN A 14 -3.47 2.77 -15.64
N HIS A 15 -2.54 2.89 -16.58
CA HIS A 15 -1.56 1.83 -16.91
C HIS A 15 -0.10 2.25 -16.69
N ASP A 16 0.14 3.35 -15.99
CA ASP A 16 1.50 3.73 -15.59
C ASP A 16 2.14 2.63 -14.75
N ALA A 17 3.44 2.40 -14.98
CA ALA A 17 4.20 1.31 -14.37
C ALA A 17 4.13 1.32 -12.83
N ALA A 18 4.16 2.52 -12.25
CA ALA A 18 3.94 2.71 -10.83
C ALA A 18 3.32 4.08 -10.56
N VAL A 19 2.35 4.14 -9.65
CA VAL A 19 1.76 5.42 -9.20
C VAL A 19 1.54 5.37 -7.70
N ALA A 20 1.92 6.45 -7.02
CA ALA A 20 1.78 6.58 -5.58
C ALA A 20 0.83 7.73 -5.21
N PHE A 21 0.17 7.59 -4.07
CA PHE A 21 -0.74 8.59 -3.51
C PHE A 21 -0.57 8.68 -2.01
N ARG A 22 -0.74 9.90 -1.47
CA ARG A 22 -0.77 10.13 -0.03
C ARG A 22 -2.20 10.38 0.44
N ILE A 23 -2.61 9.69 1.49
CA ILE A 23 -3.90 9.86 2.15
C ILE A 23 -3.66 10.32 3.58
N ARG A 24 -4.46 11.29 4.04
CA ARG A 24 -4.59 11.61 5.45
C ARG A 24 -5.96 11.16 5.92
N VAL A 25 -5.98 10.22 6.86
CA VAL A 25 -7.21 9.78 7.50
C VAL A 25 -7.71 10.89 8.41
N VAL A 26 -8.93 11.34 8.16
CA VAL A 26 -9.59 12.39 8.95
C VAL A 26 -9.99 11.87 10.34
N ALA A 27 -10.60 12.71 11.18
CA ALA A 27 -10.79 12.48 12.62
C ALA A 27 -11.55 11.20 13.02
N GLN A 28 -12.15 10.47 12.08
CA GLN A 28 -12.78 9.17 12.34
C GLN A 28 -11.98 8.05 11.71
N GLU A 29 -12.01 6.89 12.37
CA GLU A 29 -11.46 5.65 11.85
C GLU A 29 -12.04 5.36 10.47
N GLN A 30 -11.19 4.95 9.53
CA GLN A 30 -11.58 4.78 8.14
C GLN A 30 -11.39 3.34 7.71
N TYR A 31 -12.47 2.77 7.18
CA TYR A 31 -12.52 1.39 6.74
C TYR A 31 -12.79 1.34 5.23
N ILE A 32 -11.90 0.70 4.47
CA ILE A 32 -12.26 0.18 3.14
C ILE A 32 -12.73 -1.25 3.32
N PRO A 33 -13.96 -1.56 2.90
CA PRO A 33 -14.45 -2.93 2.81
C PRO A 33 -13.57 -3.83 1.95
N LEU A 34 -13.88 -5.12 1.97
CA LEU A 34 -13.24 -6.10 1.09
C LEU A 34 -13.34 -5.66 -0.38
N HIS A 35 -12.19 -5.56 -1.04
CA HIS A 35 -12.04 -5.19 -2.44
C HIS A 35 -10.83 -5.89 -3.05
N GLN A 36 -10.69 -5.78 -4.36
CA GLN A 36 -9.55 -6.29 -5.13
C GLN A 36 -9.31 -5.37 -6.32
N HIS A 37 -8.08 -5.33 -6.81
CA HIS A 37 -7.67 -4.59 -7.99
C HIS A 37 -6.55 -5.37 -8.70
N ARG A 38 -6.29 -5.04 -9.96
CA ARG A 38 -5.33 -5.74 -10.82
C ARG A 38 -3.89 -5.44 -10.45
N LYS A 39 -3.61 -4.20 -10.04
CA LYS A 39 -2.26 -3.77 -9.65
C LYS A 39 -1.80 -4.40 -8.35
N GLY A 40 -0.49 -4.61 -8.21
CA GLY A 40 0.07 -4.87 -6.90
C GLY A 40 0.06 -3.59 -6.05
N GLN A 41 -0.08 -3.71 -4.74
CA GLN A 41 -0.16 -2.56 -3.83
C GLN A 41 0.86 -2.67 -2.70
N LEU A 42 1.62 -1.61 -2.51
CA LEU A 42 2.46 -1.40 -1.35
C LEU A 42 1.82 -0.32 -0.46
N ILE A 43 1.63 -0.63 0.82
CA ILE A 43 1.02 0.26 1.82
C ILE A 43 2.05 0.63 2.86
N MET A 44 2.37 1.92 2.98
CA MET A 44 3.17 2.49 4.06
C MET A 44 2.33 3.37 4.98
N ALA A 45 2.69 3.42 6.27
CA ALA A 45 2.11 4.34 7.23
C ALA A 45 3.19 5.23 7.87
N PRO A 46 3.64 6.31 7.20
CA PRO A 46 4.58 7.27 7.78
C PRO A 46 4.15 7.88 9.12
N GLY A 47 2.86 7.86 9.44
CA GLY A 47 2.35 8.24 10.75
C GLY A 47 1.00 7.59 11.04
N GLY A 48 0.71 7.30 12.31
CA GLY A 48 -0.45 6.50 12.70
C GLY A 48 -0.29 5.01 12.36
N ALA A 49 -1.39 4.27 12.29
CA ALA A 49 -1.38 2.86 11.97
C ALA A 49 -2.47 2.48 10.95
N ILE A 50 -2.20 1.42 10.20
CA ILE A 50 -3.14 0.73 9.33
C ILE A 50 -3.01 -0.77 9.57
N THR A 51 -4.15 -1.43 9.60
CA THR A 51 -4.26 -2.88 9.55
C THR A 51 -4.86 -3.28 8.22
N CYS A 52 -4.18 -4.16 7.51
CA CYS A 52 -4.67 -4.80 6.30
C CYS A 52 -5.12 -6.22 6.63
N GLU A 53 -6.35 -6.57 6.27
CA GLU A 53 -6.85 -7.93 6.39
C GLU A 53 -6.84 -8.58 5.01
N VAL A 54 -6.11 -9.69 4.89
CA VAL A 54 -5.99 -10.48 3.67
C VAL A 54 -6.27 -11.93 4.03
N GLU A 55 -7.24 -12.53 3.35
CA GLU A 55 -7.75 -13.88 3.66
C GLU A 55 -8.15 -14.03 5.15
N ASN A 56 -7.27 -14.61 5.98
CA ASN A 56 -7.45 -14.82 7.44
C ASN A 56 -6.26 -14.28 8.25
N ALA A 57 -5.47 -13.38 7.68
CA ALA A 57 -4.32 -12.75 8.33
C ALA A 57 -4.55 -11.24 8.46
N MET A 58 -4.20 -10.69 9.61
CA MET A 58 -4.14 -9.25 9.82
C MET A 58 -2.68 -8.83 9.85
N LEU A 59 -2.32 -7.93 8.95
CA LEU A 59 -1.00 -7.32 8.89
C LEU A 59 -1.11 -5.89 9.42
N MET A 60 -0.30 -5.56 10.42
CA MET A 60 -0.12 -4.18 10.85
C MET A 60 1.11 -3.59 10.14
N VAL A 61 1.05 -2.32 9.76
CA VAL A 61 2.18 -1.62 9.11
C VAL A 61 2.91 -0.74 10.14
N PRO A 62 4.04 -1.18 10.72
CA PRO A 62 4.87 -0.29 11.52
C PRO A 62 5.55 0.80 10.66
N PRO A 63 6.03 1.92 11.26
CA PRO A 63 6.51 3.10 10.51
C PRO A 63 7.69 2.88 9.55
N GLN A 64 8.46 1.80 9.71
CA GLN A 64 9.63 1.45 8.89
C GLN A 64 9.36 0.27 7.94
N TYR A 65 8.11 -0.14 7.84
CA TYR A 65 7.69 -1.31 7.09
C TYR A 65 6.59 -0.93 6.12
N ALA A 66 6.36 -1.81 5.15
CA ALA A 66 5.21 -1.75 4.27
C ALA A 66 4.55 -3.12 4.19
N VAL A 67 3.25 -3.12 3.95
CA VAL A 67 2.56 -4.33 3.51
C VAL A 67 2.56 -4.35 1.98
N TRP A 68 3.06 -5.42 1.40
CA TRP A 68 2.93 -5.72 -0.02
C TRP A 68 1.74 -6.67 -0.22
N ILE A 69 0.86 -6.32 -1.15
CA ILE A 69 -0.32 -7.06 -1.56
C ILE A 69 -0.20 -7.32 -3.07
N PRO A 70 -0.05 -8.58 -3.51
CA PRO A 70 -0.03 -8.89 -4.92
C PRO A 70 -1.34 -8.50 -5.62
N GLY A 71 -1.26 -8.19 -6.91
CA GLY A 71 -2.46 -7.94 -7.72
C GLY A 71 -3.45 -9.11 -7.66
N GLN A 72 -4.73 -8.80 -7.83
CA GLN A 72 -5.84 -9.74 -7.75
C GLN A 72 -6.06 -10.38 -6.36
N THR A 73 -5.42 -9.88 -5.30
CA THR A 73 -5.61 -10.38 -3.93
C THR A 73 -6.75 -9.63 -3.23
N PRO A 74 -7.84 -10.30 -2.82
CA PRO A 74 -8.90 -9.66 -2.04
C PRO A 74 -8.41 -9.23 -0.66
N HIS A 75 -8.64 -7.98 -0.29
CA HIS A 75 -8.20 -7.43 0.99
C HIS A 75 -9.12 -6.31 1.49
N SER A 76 -9.04 -6.01 2.78
CA SER A 76 -9.70 -4.85 3.39
C SER A 76 -8.71 -4.05 4.23
N ASN A 77 -8.97 -2.76 4.41
CA ASN A 77 -8.03 -1.85 5.05
C ASN A 77 -8.75 -1.07 6.15
N LYS A 78 -8.14 -1.00 7.32
CA LYS A 78 -8.64 -0.24 8.46
C LYS A 78 -7.52 0.65 9.00
N ALA A 79 -7.74 1.96 8.99
CA ALA A 79 -6.74 2.94 9.39
C ALA A 79 -7.20 3.75 10.61
N THR A 80 -6.26 4.00 11.52
CA THR A 80 -6.52 4.76 12.74
C THR A 80 -6.78 6.24 12.42
N PRO A 81 -7.57 6.96 13.23
CA PRO A 81 -7.74 8.41 13.10
C PRO A 81 -6.39 9.14 13.00
N GLY A 82 -6.27 10.08 12.07
CA GLY A 82 -5.04 10.86 11.88
C GLY A 82 -3.89 10.12 11.21
N ALA A 83 -4.07 8.86 10.77
CA ALA A 83 -3.05 8.14 10.03
C ALA A 83 -2.70 8.86 8.72
N GLN A 84 -1.41 8.83 8.39
CA GLN A 84 -0.85 9.29 7.14
C GLN A 84 -0.40 8.05 6.39
N LEU A 85 -1.03 7.78 5.27
CA LEU A 85 -0.80 6.60 4.46
C LEU A 85 -0.16 7.01 3.14
N CYS A 86 0.74 6.17 2.65
CA CYS A 86 1.26 6.24 1.29
C CYS A 86 0.94 4.92 0.60
N LEU A 87 0.17 4.98 -0.47
CA LEU A 87 -0.21 3.81 -1.27
C LEU A 87 0.51 3.88 -2.60
N LEU A 88 1.29 2.86 -2.91
CA LEU A 88 1.94 2.69 -4.22
C LEU A 88 1.28 1.53 -4.94
N PHE A 89 0.83 1.76 -6.16
CA PHE A 89 0.28 0.74 -7.05
C PHE A 89 1.29 0.46 -8.15
N ILE A 90 1.59 -0.82 -8.39
CA ILE A 90 2.56 -1.28 -9.38
C ILE A 90 1.84 -2.14 -10.41
N GLU A 91 2.12 -1.85 -11.68
CA GLU A 91 1.50 -2.53 -12.80
C GLU A 91 1.97 -3.98 -12.93
N PRO A 92 1.08 -4.95 -13.24
CA PRO A 92 1.48 -6.33 -13.45
C PRO A 92 2.56 -6.46 -14.52
N GLY A 93 3.62 -7.21 -14.20
CA GLY A 93 4.75 -7.43 -15.10
C GLY A 93 5.75 -6.26 -15.16
N ALA A 94 5.50 -5.15 -14.48
CA ALA A 94 6.45 -4.03 -14.40
C ALA A 94 7.64 -4.33 -13.46
N LEU A 95 7.40 -5.13 -12.41
CA LEU A 95 8.40 -5.50 -11.41
C LEU A 95 8.11 -6.89 -10.85
N GLU A 96 9.15 -7.71 -10.67
CA GLU A 96 9.03 -8.99 -9.97
C GLU A 96 9.06 -8.76 -8.45
N LEU A 97 7.94 -9.05 -7.79
CA LEU A 97 7.76 -8.94 -6.35
C LEU A 97 7.13 -10.23 -5.81
N PRO A 98 7.11 -10.42 -4.48
CA PRO A 98 6.58 -11.63 -3.87
C PRO A 98 5.15 -11.92 -4.34
N THR A 99 4.88 -13.19 -4.66
CA THR A 99 3.56 -13.64 -5.16
C THR A 99 2.52 -13.81 -4.06
N ARG A 100 2.91 -13.55 -2.81
CA ARG A 100 2.05 -13.60 -1.62
C ARG A 100 2.16 -12.31 -0.84
N THR A 101 1.10 -11.98 -0.12
CA THR A 101 1.10 -10.85 0.80
C THR A 101 2.18 -11.03 1.86
N CYS A 102 3.01 -10.01 2.05
CA CYS A 102 4.09 -10.03 3.02
C CYS A 102 4.34 -8.63 3.60
N THR A 103 5.13 -8.59 4.67
CA THR A 103 5.66 -7.33 5.19
C THR A 103 7.07 -7.14 4.65
N LEU A 104 7.38 -5.94 4.16
CA LEU A 104 8.71 -5.57 3.69
C LEU A 104 9.33 -4.57 4.67
N LYS A 105 10.59 -4.78 5.04
CA LYS A 105 11.37 -3.78 5.77
C LYS A 105 11.89 -2.74 4.77
N ILE A 106 11.39 -1.52 4.86
CA ILE A 106 11.62 -0.49 3.86
C ILE A 106 12.84 0.36 4.24
N SER A 107 13.80 0.44 3.31
CA SER A 107 14.96 1.32 3.43
C SER A 107 14.55 2.80 3.37
N PRO A 108 15.35 3.72 3.95
CA PRO A 108 15.08 5.14 3.82
C PRO A 108 14.99 5.63 2.37
N LEU A 109 15.80 5.06 1.46
CA LEU A 109 15.77 5.42 0.05
C LEU A 109 14.43 5.06 -0.60
N VAL A 110 13.96 3.81 -0.45
CA VAL A 110 12.67 3.36 -0.99
C VAL A 110 11.53 4.18 -0.40
N ARG A 111 11.58 4.47 0.91
CA ARG A 111 10.59 5.32 1.57
C ARG A 111 10.50 6.69 0.89
N GLU A 112 11.61 7.40 0.74
CA GLU A 112 11.62 8.74 0.14
C GLU A 112 11.23 8.72 -1.33
N LEU A 113 11.62 7.70 -2.10
CA LEU A 113 11.21 7.55 -3.50
C LEU A 113 9.69 7.45 -3.63
N VAL A 114 9.06 6.60 -2.82
CA VAL A 114 7.59 6.46 -2.85
C VAL A 114 6.89 7.73 -2.36
N LEU A 115 7.43 8.41 -1.33
CA LEU A 115 6.89 9.70 -0.89
C LEU A 115 7.01 10.77 -1.96
N ALA A 116 8.14 10.85 -2.67
CA ALA A 116 8.37 11.78 -3.75
C ALA A 116 7.45 11.51 -4.94
N LEU A 117 7.20 10.24 -5.28
CA LEU A 117 6.22 9.86 -6.30
C LEU A 117 4.79 10.23 -5.88
N ALA A 118 4.45 10.08 -4.60
CA ALA A 118 3.13 10.42 -4.09
C ALA A 118 2.83 11.93 -4.06
N ASP A 119 3.89 12.75 -4.07
CA ASP A 119 3.79 14.21 -4.13
C ASP A 119 3.80 14.73 -5.59
N ARG A 120 3.88 13.86 -6.60
CA ARG A 120 3.79 14.25 -8.02
C ARG A 120 2.35 14.55 -8.42
N SER A 121 2.17 15.65 -9.16
CA SER A 121 0.89 15.95 -9.80
C SER A 121 0.65 15.03 -11.01
N ARG A 122 -0.60 14.96 -11.48
CA ARG A 122 -0.98 14.16 -12.65
C ARG A 122 -0.24 14.60 -13.92
N GLU A 123 0.07 15.89 -14.04
CA GLU A 123 0.83 16.48 -15.14
C GLU A 123 2.31 16.12 -15.07
N GLU A 124 2.83 15.83 -13.87
CA GLU A 124 4.22 15.41 -13.68
C GLU A 124 4.45 13.91 -13.89
N LEU A 125 3.42 13.08 -13.77
CA LEU A 125 3.52 11.62 -13.98
C LEU A 125 4.20 11.23 -15.31
N PRO A 126 3.83 11.80 -16.47
CA PRO A 126 4.44 11.42 -17.74
C PRO A 126 5.84 12.01 -17.97
N LEU A 127 6.37 12.83 -17.05
CA LEU A 127 7.67 13.47 -17.24
C LEU A 127 8.82 12.45 -17.11
N PRO A 128 9.88 12.56 -17.93
CA PRO A 128 11.04 11.68 -17.84
C PRO A 128 11.73 11.67 -16.47
N ALA A 129 11.61 12.77 -15.71
CA ALA A 129 12.13 12.85 -14.35
C ALA A 129 11.39 11.90 -13.39
N THR A 130 10.07 11.77 -13.54
CA THR A 130 9.25 10.82 -12.76
C THR A 130 9.58 9.39 -13.13
N GLY A 131 9.73 9.09 -14.44
CA GLY A 131 10.17 7.78 -14.91
C GLY A 131 11.48 7.33 -14.27
N ARG A 132 12.49 8.20 -14.21
CA ARG A 132 13.76 7.88 -13.53
C ARG A 132 13.62 7.57 -12.04
N LEU A 133 12.67 8.19 -11.34
CA LEU A 133 12.40 7.85 -9.94
C LEU A 133 11.75 6.48 -9.81
N VAL A 134 10.87 6.11 -10.75
CA VAL A 134 10.28 4.77 -10.84
C VAL A 134 11.37 3.73 -11.13
N ASP A 135 12.27 4.01 -12.07
CA ASP A 135 13.37 3.09 -12.40
C ASP A 135 14.25 2.79 -11.17
N VAL A 136 14.67 3.84 -10.45
CA VAL A 136 15.45 3.67 -9.20
C VAL A 136 14.63 2.93 -8.13
N LEU A 137 13.33 3.22 -8.00
CA LEU A 137 12.47 2.49 -7.08
C LEU A 137 12.40 1.00 -7.44
N PHE A 138 12.35 0.67 -8.72
CA PHE A 138 12.28 -0.70 -9.21
C PHE A 138 13.58 -1.47 -9.03
N ASP A 139 14.73 -0.81 -9.08
CA ASP A 139 16.01 -1.41 -8.71
C ASP A 139 16.09 -1.73 -7.21
N GLU A 140 15.53 -0.84 -6.37
CA GLU A 140 15.68 -0.93 -4.91
C GLU A 140 14.61 -1.77 -4.21
N LEU A 141 13.36 -1.74 -4.68
CA LEU A 141 12.22 -2.37 -4.01
C LEU A 141 12.33 -3.91 -3.90
N PRO A 142 12.81 -4.65 -4.93
CA PRO A 142 13.01 -6.10 -4.81
C PRO A 142 14.08 -6.50 -3.79
N LEU A 143 14.98 -5.59 -3.42
CA LEU A 143 16.04 -5.84 -2.45
C LEU A 143 15.56 -5.74 -1.00
N GLN A 144 14.31 -5.30 -0.77
CA GLN A 144 13.79 -5.08 0.58
C GLN A 144 13.52 -6.43 1.28
N PRO A 145 14.04 -6.66 2.50
CA PRO A 145 13.83 -7.91 3.21
C PRO A 145 12.35 -8.17 3.50
N GLN A 146 11.92 -9.41 3.22
CA GLN A 146 10.62 -9.91 3.66
C GLN A 146 10.66 -10.28 5.14
N GLU A 147 9.64 -9.86 5.87
CA GLU A 147 9.51 -10.02 7.31
C GLU A 147 8.13 -10.60 7.63
N HIS A 148 8.04 -11.32 8.74
CA HIS A 148 6.81 -12.02 9.14
C HIS A 148 6.13 -11.28 10.30
N LEU A 149 5.53 -10.13 10.01
CA LEU A 149 4.76 -9.32 10.96
C LEU A 149 3.25 -9.53 10.77
N GLN A 150 2.81 -10.77 10.95
CA GLN A 150 1.41 -11.16 10.77
C GLN A 150 0.80 -11.59 12.11
N LEU A 151 -0.42 -11.15 12.38
CA LEU A 151 -1.24 -11.65 13.47
C LEU A 151 -2.28 -12.64 12.90
N PRO A 152 -2.37 -13.87 13.42
CA PRO A 152 -3.37 -14.83 12.97
C PRO A 152 -4.76 -14.33 13.40
N VAL A 153 -5.72 -14.31 12.47
CA VAL A 153 -7.10 -13.96 12.76
C VAL A 153 -7.93 -15.23 12.85
N SER A 154 -8.67 -15.39 13.94
CA SER A 154 -9.61 -16.50 14.06
C SER A 154 -10.85 -16.23 13.21
N PRO A 155 -11.33 -17.20 12.42
CA PRO A 155 -12.61 -17.08 11.72
C PRO A 155 -13.81 -17.12 12.67
N HIS A 156 -13.60 -17.45 13.96
CA HIS A 156 -14.68 -17.55 14.94
C HIS A 156 -15.20 -16.15 15.34
N PRO A 157 -16.50 -15.83 15.13
CA PRO A 157 -17.05 -14.48 15.30
C PRO A 157 -16.79 -13.84 16.67
N LYS A 158 -16.80 -14.63 17.75
CA LYS A 158 -16.56 -14.13 19.11
C LYS A 158 -15.10 -13.77 19.38
N ILE A 159 -14.14 -14.42 18.71
CA ILE A 159 -12.71 -14.15 18.88
C ILE A 159 -12.31 -12.95 18.02
N ARG A 160 -12.96 -12.79 16.86
CA ARG A 160 -12.74 -11.67 15.93
C ARG A 160 -13.21 -10.30 16.46
N LEU A 161 -14.09 -10.27 17.47
CA LEU A 161 -14.66 -9.04 18.05
C LEU A 161 -14.00 -8.61 19.38
N MET A 162 -13.06 -9.41 19.92
CA MET A 162 -12.28 -9.07 21.11
C MET A 162 -11.11 -8.15 20.74
#